data_AF-A0A0Q8QIV1-F1
#
_entry.id   AF-A0A0Q8QIV1-F1
#
_cell.length_a   1.000
_cell.length_b   1.000
_cell.length_c   1.000
_cell.angle_alpha   90.00
_cell.angle_beta   90.00
_cell.angle_gamma   90.00
#
_symmetry.space_group_name_H-M   'P 1'
#
loop_
_entity.id
_entity.type
_entity.pdbx_description
1 polymer ?
#
loop_
_entity_poly.entity_id
_entity_poly.type
_entity_poly.pdbx_seq_one_letter_code
_entity_poly.pdbx_strand_id
1 'polypeptide(L)'
;MVGENGQDLPQGGNEIYCDRLGRVRIRFHWQHSADATCWVRVAQRSAGGGMGSQFLPRIGQEVLVQFLENDIDRPLVISALYNGQGEGGVPHTPGGEAREQGADAFGQAHDHAVSGQGNLAGGHSPAWHGAAGGSPGHRNAAAQWGVRSKEFGGEGYNQLLFDDTDNQGRVQMRTTMAATELNLGHLVHSADNFRGSLRGQGAELRSDAYGAVRAGAGLLVTSYRIQHGAGQRDPAGDNAAGIALVKQAVKLAQTFSDAAVKHQTVGMAAHLGARKAKASALDAKEAPLQALLTSVSGMVGERHLDAAHNDAGKRKTAPGAGQLPHVSDPLVAISAKDGLAMTAARDLQIAAGEVAVVASGQDSQFATGGQLRVHTVQALGVLGGAVGPGEQDIGVQLIAARDPVDVQAQAGALAVQALGMVDVKSSNAHIDFASAKKISLSTVGGANITIDGGNITIQCPGKITVNAGKKSFIGPARSNYPMASLPRSEMKIKKKYAFSS
;
A
#
# COMPACT_ATOMS: atom_id res chain seq x y z
N MET A 1 -31.34 28.76 -24.44
CA MET A 1 -30.11 29.52 -24.75
C MET A 1 -29.74 29.28 -26.20
N VAL A 2 -29.16 30.27 -26.89
CA VAL A 2 -28.70 30.15 -28.28
C VAL A 2 -27.22 30.49 -28.45
N GLY A 3 -26.63 30.04 -29.55
CA GLY A 3 -25.26 30.34 -29.94
C GLY A 3 -25.09 31.69 -30.65
N GLU A 4 -23.90 31.93 -31.20
CA GLU A 4 -23.49 33.19 -31.85
C GLU A 4 -24.45 33.67 -32.94
N ASN A 5 -24.93 32.73 -33.78
CA ASN A 5 -25.80 32.98 -34.92
C ASN A 5 -27.27 32.64 -34.62
N GLY A 6 -27.66 32.60 -33.34
CA GLY A 6 -29.03 32.31 -32.93
C GLY A 6 -29.44 30.83 -33.02
N GLN A 7 -28.48 29.93 -33.27
CA GLN A 7 -28.71 28.49 -33.29
C GLN A 7 -29.04 27.94 -31.89
N ASP A 8 -30.01 27.02 -31.83
CA ASP A 8 -30.47 26.34 -30.62
C ASP A 8 -29.86 24.94 -30.42
N LEU A 9 -29.10 24.47 -31.41
CA LEU A 9 -28.30 23.25 -31.32
C LEU A 9 -26.81 23.61 -31.31
N PRO A 10 -25.98 22.93 -30.50
CA PRO A 10 -24.54 23.10 -30.55
C PRO A 10 -24.00 22.64 -31.91
N GLN A 11 -22.96 23.33 -32.42
CA GLN A 11 -22.27 22.97 -33.67
C GLN A 11 -20.77 22.80 -33.40
N GLY A 12 -20.23 21.61 -33.66
CA GLY A 12 -18.84 21.29 -33.36
C GLY A 12 -18.52 21.45 -31.86
N GLY A 13 -17.34 21.99 -31.53
CA GLY A 13 -16.93 22.23 -30.13
C GLY A 13 -17.60 23.43 -29.43
N ASN A 14 -18.49 24.15 -30.12
CA ASN A 14 -19.16 25.34 -29.57
C ASN A 14 -20.46 24.96 -28.86
N GLU A 15 -20.35 24.49 -27.61
CA GLU A 15 -21.50 24.09 -26.77
C GLU A 15 -22.00 25.19 -25.81
N ILE A 16 -21.19 26.22 -25.57
CA ILE A 16 -21.49 27.36 -24.69
C ILE A 16 -21.14 28.66 -25.42
N TYR A 17 -22.04 29.64 -25.36
CA TYR A 17 -21.83 30.97 -25.92
C TYR A 17 -22.13 32.06 -24.87
N CYS A 18 -21.07 32.56 -24.23
CA CYS A 18 -21.16 33.57 -23.18
C CYS A 18 -20.12 34.68 -23.36
N ASP A 19 -20.36 35.84 -22.75
CA ASP A 19 -19.38 36.93 -22.72
C ASP A 19 -18.52 36.89 -21.43
N ARG A 20 -17.62 37.89 -21.27
CA ARG A 20 -16.71 37.98 -20.11
C ARG A 20 -17.42 38.04 -18.74
N LEU A 21 -18.69 38.42 -18.71
CA LEU A 21 -19.49 38.55 -17.49
C LEU A 21 -20.34 37.30 -17.23
N GLY A 22 -20.20 36.25 -18.06
CA GLY A 22 -21.05 35.08 -18.01
C GLY A 22 -22.49 35.36 -18.45
N ARG A 23 -22.72 36.42 -19.24
CA ARG A 23 -24.02 36.65 -19.87
C ARG A 23 -24.18 35.69 -21.03
N VAL A 24 -25.42 35.27 -21.31
CA VAL A 24 -25.75 34.36 -22.41
C VAL A 24 -26.72 35.04 -23.38
N ARG A 25 -26.83 34.49 -24.59
CA ARG A 25 -27.90 34.86 -25.51
C ARG A 25 -29.07 33.88 -25.39
N ILE A 26 -30.28 34.41 -25.43
CA ILE A 26 -31.53 33.64 -25.32
C ILE A 26 -32.44 33.97 -26.51
N ARG A 27 -33.33 33.04 -26.84
CA ARG A 27 -34.42 33.23 -27.80
C ARG A 27 -35.72 32.93 -27.08
N PHE A 28 -36.65 33.87 -27.07
CA PHE A 28 -37.97 33.67 -26.49
C PHE A 28 -38.86 32.87 -27.44
N HIS A 29 -39.83 32.13 -26.90
CA HIS A 29 -40.73 31.29 -27.70
C HIS A 29 -41.57 32.06 -28.73
N TRP A 30 -41.87 33.34 -28.46
CA TRP A 30 -42.63 34.22 -29.35
C TRP A 30 -41.76 34.96 -30.39
N GLN A 31 -40.44 34.78 -30.36
CA GLN A 31 -39.54 35.36 -31.37
C GLN A 31 -39.42 34.43 -32.58
N HIS A 32 -39.74 34.95 -33.77
CA HIS A 32 -39.69 34.19 -35.03
C HIS A 32 -38.37 34.34 -35.81
N SER A 33 -37.58 35.39 -35.56
CA SER A 33 -36.26 35.60 -36.18
C SER A 33 -35.14 35.16 -35.24
N ALA A 34 -34.11 34.52 -35.79
CA ALA A 34 -32.90 34.11 -35.07
C ALA A 34 -31.95 35.28 -34.76
N ASP A 35 -32.16 36.45 -35.36
CA ASP A 35 -31.23 37.59 -35.30
C ASP A 35 -31.42 38.45 -34.02
N ALA A 36 -32.56 38.30 -33.33
CA ALA A 36 -32.97 39.18 -32.24
C ALA A 36 -32.61 38.61 -30.85
N THR A 37 -31.32 38.56 -30.52
CA THR A 37 -30.87 38.07 -29.20
C THR A 37 -29.88 39.03 -28.52
N CYS A 38 -30.18 39.44 -27.28
CA CYS A 38 -29.34 40.33 -26.47
C CYS A 38 -28.55 39.55 -25.40
N TRP A 39 -27.57 40.20 -24.77
CA TRP A 39 -26.79 39.62 -23.67
C TRP A 39 -27.56 39.70 -22.35
N VAL A 40 -27.93 38.54 -21.81
CA VAL A 40 -28.73 38.41 -20.59
C VAL A 40 -27.88 37.86 -19.45
N ARG A 41 -27.93 38.51 -18.28
CA ARG A 41 -27.23 38.03 -17.08
C ARG A 41 -27.87 36.74 -16.56
N VAL A 42 -27.04 35.88 -15.97
CA VAL A 42 -27.47 34.62 -15.36
C VAL A 42 -27.26 34.70 -13.85
N ALA A 43 -28.34 34.55 -13.08
CA ALA A 43 -28.29 34.47 -11.64
C ALA A 43 -27.51 33.21 -11.20
N GLN A 44 -26.68 33.38 -10.17
CA GLN A 44 -25.88 32.29 -9.59
C GLN A 44 -26.31 32.07 -8.14
N ARG A 45 -26.19 30.83 -7.64
CA ARG A 45 -26.54 30.50 -6.24
C ARG A 45 -25.67 31.25 -5.23
N SER A 46 -24.42 31.53 -5.58
CA SER A 46 -23.49 32.36 -4.82
C SER A 46 -22.63 33.17 -5.79
N ALA A 47 -22.50 34.47 -5.56
CA ALA A 47 -21.65 35.36 -6.36
C ALA A 47 -21.10 36.51 -5.49
N GLY A 48 -19.78 36.74 -5.53
CA GLY A 48 -19.10 37.83 -4.83
C GLY A 48 -17.78 38.19 -5.51
N GLY A 49 -17.07 39.23 -5.03
CA GLY A 49 -15.88 39.81 -5.67
C GLY A 49 -14.63 38.93 -5.81
N GLY A 50 -14.70 37.65 -5.42
CA GLY A 50 -13.61 36.68 -5.55
C GLY A 50 -14.02 35.23 -5.23
N MET A 51 -15.32 34.95 -5.15
CA MET A 51 -15.86 33.64 -4.79
C MET A 51 -17.27 33.48 -5.37
N GLY A 52 -17.74 32.25 -5.48
CA GLY A 52 -19.10 31.95 -5.91
C GLY A 52 -19.21 30.63 -6.66
N SER A 53 -20.36 30.45 -7.28
CA SER A 53 -20.70 29.34 -8.16
C SER A 53 -20.94 29.86 -9.57
N GLN A 54 -20.58 29.07 -10.58
CA GLN A 54 -20.90 29.41 -11.97
C GLN A 54 -21.51 28.21 -12.68
N PHE A 55 -22.81 28.31 -12.98
CA PHE A 55 -23.58 27.37 -13.79
C PHE A 55 -24.12 28.13 -14.99
N LEU A 56 -23.36 28.13 -16.08
CA LEU A 56 -23.82 28.71 -17.33
C LEU A 56 -24.71 27.69 -18.05
N PRO A 57 -25.87 28.11 -18.55
CA PRO A 57 -26.62 27.30 -19.49
C PRO A 57 -25.74 26.94 -20.70
N ARG A 58 -26.02 25.79 -21.31
CA ARG A 58 -25.48 25.40 -22.63
C ARG A 58 -26.46 25.76 -23.73
N ILE A 59 -25.97 25.89 -24.96
CA ILE A 59 -26.82 26.09 -26.14
C ILE A 59 -27.87 24.97 -26.20
N GLY A 60 -29.12 25.33 -26.41
CA GLY A 60 -30.27 24.41 -26.39
C GLY A 60 -30.95 24.24 -25.04
N GLN A 61 -30.29 24.58 -23.92
CA GLN A 61 -30.93 24.48 -22.60
C GLN A 61 -32.04 25.52 -22.42
N GLU A 62 -33.16 25.08 -21.84
CA GLU A 62 -34.28 25.92 -21.47
C GLU A 62 -33.97 26.69 -20.18
N VAL A 63 -34.33 27.98 -20.18
CA VAL A 63 -34.00 28.91 -19.10
C VAL A 63 -35.23 29.70 -18.69
N LEU A 64 -35.38 29.89 -17.39
CA LEU A 64 -36.40 30.76 -16.82
C LEU A 64 -35.88 32.21 -16.78
N VAL A 65 -36.66 33.11 -17.34
CA VAL A 65 -36.31 34.54 -17.46
C VAL A 65 -37.27 35.37 -16.62
N GLN A 66 -36.72 36.18 -15.72
CA GLN A 66 -37.42 37.22 -15.00
C GLN A 66 -37.12 38.57 -15.64
N PHE A 67 -38.12 39.44 -15.73
CA PHE A 67 -37.97 40.81 -16.19
C PHE A 67 -37.88 41.75 -14.98
N LEU A 68 -36.82 42.55 -14.91
CA LEU A 68 -36.66 43.52 -13.83
C LEU A 68 -37.74 44.59 -13.95
N GLU A 69 -38.45 44.86 -12.86
CA GLU A 69 -39.56 45.85 -12.83
C GLU A 69 -40.67 45.57 -13.87
N ASN A 70 -40.82 44.30 -14.31
CA ASN A 70 -41.71 43.88 -15.39
C ASN A 70 -41.41 44.53 -16.76
N ASP A 71 -40.19 45.03 -16.96
CA ASP A 71 -39.73 45.60 -18.23
C ASP A 71 -39.13 44.51 -19.13
N ILE A 72 -39.76 44.26 -20.29
CA ILE A 72 -39.34 43.24 -21.26
C ILE A 72 -37.92 43.48 -21.79
N ASP A 73 -37.45 44.73 -21.78
CA ASP A 73 -36.12 45.12 -22.25
C ASP A 73 -35.03 44.87 -21.19
N ARG A 74 -35.40 44.42 -19.97
CA ARG A 74 -34.47 44.15 -18.86
C ARG A 74 -34.56 42.69 -18.38
N PRO A 75 -34.25 41.70 -19.25
CA PRO A 75 -34.29 40.29 -18.87
C PRO A 75 -33.14 39.90 -17.93
N LEU A 76 -33.42 38.91 -17.09
CA LEU A 76 -32.47 38.22 -16.22
C LEU A 76 -32.80 36.73 -16.22
N VAL A 77 -31.83 35.89 -16.56
CA VAL A 77 -31.99 34.44 -16.38
C VAL A 77 -31.87 34.12 -14.89
N ILE A 78 -32.87 33.46 -14.31
CA ILE A 78 -32.90 33.12 -12.87
C ILE A 78 -32.68 31.62 -12.60
N SER A 79 -32.93 30.74 -13.58
CA SER A 79 -32.65 29.31 -13.49
C SER A 79 -32.64 28.65 -14.88
N ALA A 80 -32.17 27.40 -14.93
CA ALA A 80 -32.39 26.49 -16.05
C ALA A 80 -33.46 25.46 -15.65
N LEU A 81 -34.24 25.00 -16.62
CA LEU A 81 -35.34 24.05 -16.41
C LEU A 81 -35.07 22.75 -17.17
N TYR A 82 -35.40 21.61 -16.54
CA TYR A 82 -35.57 20.37 -17.27
C TYR A 82 -36.92 20.42 -17.99
N ASN A 83 -36.97 19.87 -19.20
CA ASN A 83 -38.14 19.93 -20.09
C ASN A 83 -38.46 18.57 -20.73
N GLY A 84 -38.05 17.48 -20.08
CA GLY A 84 -38.19 16.11 -20.57
C GLY A 84 -37.17 15.71 -21.65
N GLN A 85 -36.50 16.66 -22.32
CA GLN A 85 -35.37 16.34 -23.20
C GLN A 85 -34.16 15.96 -22.32
N GLY A 86 -33.94 14.66 -22.15
CA GLY A 86 -32.84 14.13 -21.34
C GLY A 86 -33.23 13.36 -20.08
N GLU A 87 -34.53 13.22 -19.80
CA GLU A 87 -35.03 12.43 -18.65
C GLU A 87 -35.32 10.96 -19.02
N GLY A 88 -34.84 10.49 -20.18
CA GLY A 88 -35.02 9.11 -20.64
C GLY A 88 -36.44 8.75 -21.06
N GLY A 89 -37.37 9.72 -21.18
CA GLY A 89 -38.79 9.52 -21.48
C GLY A 89 -39.31 10.29 -22.70
N VAL A 90 -40.52 9.91 -23.14
CA VAL A 90 -41.22 10.38 -24.35
C VAL A 90 -41.26 11.91 -24.42
N PRO A 91 -40.85 12.52 -25.56
CA PRO A 91 -40.88 13.98 -25.72
C PRO A 91 -42.31 14.51 -25.57
N HIS A 92 -42.51 15.48 -24.68
CA HIS A 92 -43.71 16.31 -24.71
C HIS A 92 -43.50 17.44 -25.72
N THR A 93 -44.47 17.63 -26.62
CA THR A 93 -44.51 18.81 -27.48
C THR A 93 -44.97 20.02 -26.67
N PRO A 94 -44.52 21.24 -27.01
CA PRO A 94 -45.18 22.47 -26.57
C PRO A 94 -46.59 22.49 -27.20
N GLY A 95 -47.57 21.87 -26.57
CA GLY A 95 -48.93 21.75 -27.12
C GLY A 95 -49.72 20.49 -26.75
N GLY A 96 -49.11 19.49 -26.09
CA GLY A 96 -49.85 18.35 -25.54
C GLY A 96 -50.16 17.20 -26.53
N GLU A 97 -49.59 17.19 -27.73
CA GLU A 97 -49.67 16.01 -28.62
C GLU A 97 -48.52 15.04 -28.35
N ALA A 98 -48.89 13.77 -28.10
CA ALA A 98 -47.96 12.68 -27.84
C ALA A 98 -47.36 12.15 -29.16
N ARG A 99 -46.03 11.96 -29.20
CA ARG A 99 -45.35 11.21 -30.26
C ARG A 99 -45.34 9.71 -29.90
N GLU A 100 -45.35 8.83 -30.90
CA GLU A 100 -45.35 7.36 -30.70
C GLU A 100 -44.27 6.88 -29.72
N GLN A 101 -44.63 5.91 -28.87
CA GLN A 101 -43.76 5.28 -27.88
C GLN A 101 -42.59 4.58 -28.58
N GLY A 102 -41.39 5.17 -28.47
CA GLY A 102 -40.14 4.47 -28.75
C GLY A 102 -39.88 3.36 -27.74
N ALA A 103 -38.97 2.44 -28.09
CA ALA A 103 -38.56 1.28 -27.29
C ALA A 103 -38.37 1.60 -25.79
N ASP A 104 -38.68 0.63 -24.92
CA ASP A 104 -38.58 0.73 -23.45
C ASP A 104 -37.18 1.16 -23.01
N ALA A 105 -36.97 2.47 -22.87
CA ALA A 105 -35.71 3.09 -22.48
C ALA A 105 -35.26 2.70 -21.06
N PHE A 106 -36.16 2.10 -20.28
CA PHE A 106 -35.94 1.69 -18.90
C PHE A 106 -35.76 0.16 -18.74
N GLY A 107 -36.39 -0.63 -19.61
CA GLY A 107 -36.40 -2.11 -19.53
C GLY A 107 -35.09 -2.83 -19.83
N GLN A 108 -34.10 -2.14 -20.42
CA GLN A 108 -32.78 -2.70 -20.70
C GLN A 108 -31.79 -2.56 -19.52
N ALA A 109 -32.20 -1.89 -18.44
CA ALA A 109 -31.33 -1.58 -17.31
C ALA A 109 -30.92 -2.82 -16.51
N HIS A 110 -29.62 -2.99 -16.26
CA HIS A 110 -29.11 -3.94 -15.29
C HIS A 110 -27.76 -3.48 -14.74
N ASP A 111 -27.14 -4.27 -13.85
CA ASP A 111 -25.89 -3.92 -13.15
C ASP A 111 -24.70 -3.53 -14.05
N HIS A 112 -24.78 -3.85 -15.35
CA HIS A 112 -23.75 -3.58 -16.34
C HIS A 112 -24.27 -2.91 -17.62
N ALA A 113 -25.54 -2.52 -17.68
CA ALA A 113 -26.10 -1.79 -18.81
C ALA A 113 -26.74 -0.49 -18.35
N VAL A 114 -26.36 0.58 -19.04
CA VAL A 114 -26.93 1.91 -18.84
C VAL A 114 -28.41 1.91 -19.20
N SER A 115 -29.13 2.83 -18.58
CA SER A 115 -30.56 2.95 -18.75
C SER A 115 -30.96 4.41 -18.95
N GLY A 116 -32.17 4.67 -19.45
CA GLY A 116 -32.65 6.03 -19.69
C GLY A 116 -31.85 6.79 -20.76
N GLN A 117 -31.22 6.08 -21.71
CA GLN A 117 -30.47 6.66 -22.83
C GLN A 117 -31.36 7.31 -23.90
N GLY A 118 -32.67 7.48 -23.64
CA GLY A 118 -33.60 8.24 -24.49
C GLY A 118 -33.38 9.76 -24.45
N ASN A 119 -32.19 10.23 -24.07
CA ASN A 119 -31.85 11.64 -24.03
C ASN A 119 -31.72 12.21 -25.45
N LEU A 120 -32.80 12.85 -25.93
CA LEU A 120 -32.84 13.52 -27.23
C LEU A 120 -31.89 14.73 -27.33
N ALA A 121 -31.38 15.24 -26.21
CA ALA A 121 -30.42 16.34 -26.15
C ALA A 121 -28.95 15.86 -26.28
N GLY A 122 -28.70 14.54 -26.32
CA GLY A 122 -27.36 13.94 -26.40
C GLY A 122 -26.60 13.93 -25.06
N GLY A 123 -25.71 12.95 -24.88
CA GLY A 123 -24.93 12.75 -23.64
C GLY A 123 -25.71 12.05 -22.52
N HIS A 124 -25.11 11.99 -21.32
CA HIS A 124 -25.70 11.31 -20.16
C HIS A 124 -26.82 12.12 -19.51
N SER A 125 -27.91 11.44 -19.16
CA SER A 125 -29.05 12.02 -18.43
C SER A 125 -28.56 12.65 -17.12
N PRO A 126 -29.19 13.71 -16.59
CA PRO A 126 -28.85 14.23 -15.27
C PRO A 126 -29.04 13.16 -14.19
N ALA A 127 -28.50 13.36 -12.99
CA ALA A 127 -28.96 12.59 -11.84
C ALA A 127 -30.39 13.07 -11.51
N TRP A 128 -31.41 12.32 -11.90
CA TRP A 128 -32.81 12.73 -11.72
C TRP A 128 -33.43 12.03 -10.50
N HIS A 129 -34.45 12.69 -9.95
CA HIS A 129 -35.18 12.26 -8.77
C HIS A 129 -36.13 11.09 -9.11
N GLY A 130 -35.59 9.94 -9.50
CA GLY A 130 -36.27 8.63 -9.56
C GLY A 130 -37.49 8.48 -10.48
N ALA A 131 -37.67 7.27 -11.05
CA ALA A 131 -38.85 6.96 -11.87
C ALA A 131 -39.84 6.17 -11.05
N ALA A 132 -39.37 5.08 -10.42
CA ALA A 132 -40.10 4.30 -9.44
C ALA A 132 -39.14 3.34 -8.69
N GLY A 133 -39.53 2.88 -7.50
CA GLY A 133 -38.72 1.94 -6.71
C GLY A 133 -38.59 0.52 -7.28
N GLY A 134 -39.38 0.15 -8.30
CA GLY A 134 -39.31 -1.17 -8.95
C GLY A 134 -38.22 -1.28 -10.01
N SER A 135 -37.91 -2.51 -10.45
CA SER A 135 -36.98 -2.73 -11.59
C SER A 135 -37.37 -1.96 -12.86
N PRO A 136 -38.66 -1.84 -13.24
CA PRO A 136 -39.08 -1.00 -14.38
C PRO A 136 -38.83 0.50 -14.19
N GLY A 137 -38.61 0.97 -12.96
CA GLY A 137 -38.32 2.36 -12.60
C GLY A 137 -36.86 2.60 -12.19
N HIS A 138 -35.95 1.73 -12.62
CA HIS A 138 -34.52 1.78 -12.28
C HIS A 138 -34.16 1.59 -10.81
N ARG A 139 -35.11 1.12 -9.99
CA ARG A 139 -34.94 0.96 -8.53
C ARG A 139 -34.52 2.26 -7.84
N ASN A 140 -34.86 3.39 -8.42
CA ASN A 140 -34.60 4.72 -7.88
C ASN A 140 -35.95 5.33 -7.50
N ALA A 141 -36.30 5.24 -6.23
CA ALA A 141 -37.54 5.79 -5.65
C ALA A 141 -37.42 7.30 -5.32
N ALA A 142 -36.66 8.05 -6.12
CA ALA A 142 -36.36 9.47 -5.95
C ALA A 142 -35.47 9.81 -4.73
N ALA A 143 -34.83 8.80 -4.14
CA ALA A 143 -33.90 8.97 -3.03
C ALA A 143 -32.49 9.40 -3.49
N GLN A 144 -32.23 9.43 -4.80
CA GLN A 144 -30.97 9.87 -5.37
C GLN A 144 -31.02 11.33 -5.80
N TRP A 145 -29.99 12.09 -5.48
CA TRP A 145 -29.82 13.47 -5.92
C TRP A 145 -28.34 13.83 -6.06
N GLY A 146 -28.03 14.86 -6.85
CA GLY A 146 -26.64 15.24 -7.04
C GLY A 146 -26.42 16.25 -8.16
N VAL A 147 -25.15 16.41 -8.52
CA VAL A 147 -24.71 17.24 -9.65
C VAL A 147 -23.96 16.35 -10.62
N ARG A 148 -24.37 16.38 -11.89
CA ARG A 148 -23.68 15.75 -13.00
C ARG A 148 -23.32 16.80 -14.05
N SER A 149 -22.04 16.88 -14.40
CA SER A 149 -21.59 17.73 -15.51
C SER A 149 -21.71 16.99 -16.85
N LYS A 150 -21.30 17.65 -17.93
CA LYS A 150 -21.00 17.01 -19.21
C LYS A 150 -19.63 17.52 -19.65
N GLU A 151 -18.81 16.67 -20.22
CA GLU A 151 -17.54 17.03 -20.84
C GLU A 151 -17.77 18.04 -21.96
N PHE A 152 -16.86 19.02 -22.07
CA PHE A 152 -16.98 20.07 -23.06
C PHE A 152 -16.57 19.53 -24.44
N GLY A 153 -17.51 19.48 -25.38
CA GLY A 153 -17.28 18.93 -26.73
C GLY A 153 -17.13 17.40 -26.79
N GLY A 154 -17.28 16.72 -25.66
CA GLY A 154 -17.22 15.26 -25.53
C GLY A 154 -18.44 14.67 -24.84
N GLU A 155 -18.40 13.37 -24.58
CA GLU A 155 -19.51 12.60 -23.99
C GLU A 155 -19.31 12.26 -22.50
N GLY A 156 -18.12 12.48 -21.93
CA GLY A 156 -17.84 12.19 -20.52
C GLY A 156 -18.59 13.07 -19.52
N TYR A 157 -18.43 12.79 -18.22
CA TYR A 157 -18.98 13.61 -17.15
C TYR A 157 -18.23 13.48 -15.82
N ASN A 158 -18.43 14.46 -14.95
CA ASN A 158 -18.12 14.39 -13.53
C ASN A 158 -19.42 14.35 -12.72
N GLN A 159 -19.42 13.62 -11.60
CA GLN A 159 -20.60 13.43 -10.77
C GLN A 159 -20.27 13.52 -9.29
N LEU A 160 -21.16 14.20 -8.56
CA LEU A 160 -21.33 14.06 -7.12
C LEU A 160 -22.77 13.59 -6.88
N LEU A 161 -22.93 12.39 -6.33
CA LEU A 161 -24.23 11.74 -6.10
C LEU A 161 -24.38 11.40 -4.61
N PHE A 162 -25.56 11.67 -4.09
CA PHE A 162 -26.05 11.26 -2.79
C PHE A 162 -27.23 10.29 -3.00
N ASP A 163 -27.24 9.19 -2.27
CA ASP A 163 -28.34 8.23 -2.25
C ASP A 163 -28.81 8.10 -0.80
N ASP A 164 -29.99 8.69 -0.55
CA ASP A 164 -30.64 8.77 0.75
C ASP A 164 -31.64 7.63 0.97
N THR A 165 -31.52 6.52 0.21
CA THR A 165 -32.35 5.34 0.43
C THR A 165 -32.20 4.86 1.88
N ASP A 166 -33.32 4.58 2.54
CA ASP A 166 -33.36 4.20 3.96
C ASP A 166 -32.35 3.10 4.31
N ASN A 167 -31.54 3.39 5.34
CA ASN A 167 -30.45 2.53 5.85
C ASN A 167 -29.40 2.14 4.79
N GLN A 168 -29.35 2.84 3.66
CA GLN A 168 -28.48 2.57 2.52
C GLN A 168 -27.77 3.84 2.05
N GLY A 169 -27.48 4.74 2.99
CA GLY A 169 -26.79 6.00 2.74
C GLY A 169 -25.49 5.79 1.95
N ARG A 170 -25.34 6.52 0.86
CA ARG A 170 -24.18 6.45 -0.02
C ARG A 170 -23.83 7.81 -0.61
N VAL A 171 -22.53 8.05 -0.75
CA VAL A 171 -21.97 9.18 -1.51
C VAL A 171 -21.04 8.65 -2.60
N GLN A 172 -21.14 9.19 -3.81
CA GLN A 172 -20.23 8.91 -4.91
C GLN A 172 -19.68 10.20 -5.51
N MET A 173 -18.35 10.29 -5.61
CA MET A 173 -17.64 11.28 -6.41
C MET A 173 -16.94 10.56 -7.56
N ARG A 174 -17.28 10.88 -8.80
CA ARG A 174 -16.86 10.14 -9.99
C ARG A 174 -16.49 11.04 -11.16
N THR A 175 -15.56 10.57 -11.99
CA THR A 175 -15.40 11.01 -13.38
C THR A 175 -15.45 9.80 -14.33
N THR A 176 -15.97 9.99 -15.54
CA THR A 176 -15.89 8.96 -16.60
C THR A 176 -14.44 8.70 -17.03
N MET A 177 -13.54 9.69 -16.86
CA MET A 177 -12.14 9.55 -17.22
C MET A 177 -11.46 8.45 -16.37
N ALA A 178 -10.98 7.40 -17.05
CA ALA A 178 -10.43 6.19 -16.44
C ALA A 178 -11.36 5.55 -15.39
N ALA A 179 -12.69 5.79 -15.50
CA ALA A 179 -13.70 5.38 -14.53
C ALA A 179 -13.24 5.60 -13.08
N THR A 180 -12.74 6.80 -12.78
CA THR A 180 -12.15 7.12 -11.47
C THR A 180 -13.23 7.53 -10.48
N GLU A 181 -13.26 6.89 -9.31
CA GLU A 181 -14.34 7.05 -8.33
C GLU A 181 -13.87 6.96 -6.87
N LEU A 182 -14.52 7.76 -6.01
CA LEU A 182 -14.59 7.57 -4.57
C LEU A 182 -16.04 7.25 -4.19
N ASN A 183 -16.29 6.05 -3.67
CA ASN A 183 -17.59 5.58 -3.21
C ASN A 183 -17.58 5.36 -1.70
N LEU A 184 -18.57 5.87 -0.98
CA LEU A 184 -18.69 5.78 0.49
C LEU A 184 -20.06 5.23 0.90
N GLY A 185 -20.10 4.41 1.95
CA GLY A 185 -21.34 3.89 2.54
C GLY A 185 -21.80 2.57 1.91
N HIS A 186 -23.03 2.54 1.40
CA HIS A 186 -23.65 1.38 0.75
C HIS A 186 -23.21 1.28 -0.73
N LEU A 187 -22.22 0.45 -1.03
CA LEU A 187 -21.63 0.34 -2.36
C LEU A 187 -22.52 -0.54 -3.25
N VAL A 188 -23.01 0.00 -4.36
CA VAL A 188 -23.90 -0.71 -5.31
C VAL A 188 -23.39 -0.59 -6.74
N HIS A 189 -23.82 -1.51 -7.61
CA HIS A 189 -23.72 -1.31 -9.05
C HIS A 189 -24.48 -0.03 -9.44
N SER A 190 -23.87 0.77 -10.32
CA SER A 190 -24.50 1.98 -10.83
C SER A 190 -24.19 2.10 -12.31
N ALA A 191 -25.25 2.05 -13.10
CA ALA A 191 -25.20 2.24 -14.54
C ALA A 191 -26.10 3.43 -14.89
N ASP A 192 -25.49 4.59 -15.09
CA ASP A 192 -26.22 5.86 -15.19
C ASP A 192 -27.10 6.12 -13.94
N ASN A 193 -28.43 6.15 -14.09
CA ASN A 193 -29.40 6.31 -13.01
C ASN A 193 -29.98 4.98 -12.50
N PHE A 194 -29.51 3.85 -13.06
CA PHE A 194 -29.89 2.53 -12.55
C PHE A 194 -29.23 2.26 -11.20
N ARG A 195 -30.06 2.01 -10.18
CA ARG A 195 -29.64 1.58 -8.86
C ARG A 195 -29.56 0.05 -8.83
N GLY A 196 -28.35 -0.46 -9.00
CA GLY A 196 -28.08 -1.89 -9.13
C GLY A 196 -27.97 -2.64 -7.81
N SER A 197 -27.46 -3.87 -7.90
CA SER A 197 -27.25 -4.77 -6.76
C SER A 197 -26.10 -4.33 -5.84
N LEU A 198 -26.08 -4.86 -4.62
CA LEU A 198 -25.04 -4.62 -3.62
C LEU A 198 -23.67 -5.11 -4.11
N ARG A 199 -22.66 -4.25 -4.02
CA ARG A 199 -21.24 -4.56 -4.27
C ARG A 199 -20.42 -4.65 -2.97
N GLY A 200 -20.86 -4.00 -1.91
CA GLY A 200 -20.15 -4.00 -0.63
C GLY A 200 -20.57 -2.86 0.29
N GLN A 201 -19.82 -2.69 1.38
CA GLN A 201 -20.03 -1.63 2.35
C GLN A 201 -18.69 -1.06 2.79
N GLY A 202 -18.60 0.26 2.94
CA GLY A 202 -17.40 0.94 3.42
C GLY A 202 -16.96 2.05 2.48
N ALA A 203 -15.68 2.07 2.12
CA ALA A 203 -15.10 3.05 1.21
C ALA A 203 -14.34 2.35 0.09
N GLU A 204 -14.54 2.81 -1.15
CA GLU A 204 -13.81 2.35 -2.34
C GLU A 204 -13.23 3.57 -3.05
N LEU A 205 -11.92 3.55 -3.28
CA LEU A 205 -11.23 4.44 -4.21
C LEU A 205 -10.72 3.60 -5.38
N ARG A 206 -11.17 3.89 -6.60
CA ARG A 206 -10.77 3.14 -7.81
C ARG A 206 -10.44 4.04 -8.99
N SER A 207 -9.60 3.53 -9.89
CA SER A 207 -9.29 4.09 -11.21
C SER A 207 -8.74 2.98 -12.10
N ASP A 208 -9.00 3.05 -13.41
CA ASP A 208 -8.32 2.21 -14.41
C ASP A 208 -6.96 2.80 -14.82
N ALA A 209 -6.64 4.02 -14.33
CA ALA A 209 -5.37 4.70 -14.54
C ALA A 209 -4.48 4.64 -13.28
N TYR A 210 -3.36 5.35 -13.34
CA TYR A 210 -2.42 5.47 -12.22
C TYR A 210 -3.06 6.14 -11.00
N GLY A 211 -2.80 5.60 -9.80
CA GLY A 211 -3.23 6.16 -8.53
C GLY A 211 -2.06 6.41 -7.57
N ALA A 212 -2.17 7.44 -6.74
CA ALA A 212 -1.20 7.72 -5.69
C ALA A 212 -1.90 8.22 -4.41
N VAL A 213 -1.52 7.66 -3.26
CA VAL A 213 -1.85 8.19 -1.94
C VAL A 213 -0.55 8.73 -1.34
N ARG A 214 -0.51 10.03 -1.02
CA ARG A 214 0.67 10.70 -0.47
C ARG A 214 0.29 11.49 0.77
N ALA A 215 1.00 11.23 1.86
CA ALA A 215 0.85 11.95 3.11
C ALA A 215 2.24 12.38 3.62
N GLY A 216 2.58 13.66 3.46
CA GLY A 216 3.92 14.19 3.74
C GLY A 216 4.33 14.16 5.21
N ALA A 217 3.37 13.99 6.12
CA ALA A 217 3.60 13.84 7.56
C ALA A 217 3.53 12.37 8.03
N GLY A 218 3.33 11.40 7.12
CA GLY A 218 3.15 9.98 7.43
C GLY A 218 1.75 9.46 7.09
N LEU A 219 1.61 8.14 6.97
CA LEU A 219 0.39 7.44 6.59
C LEU A 219 0.15 6.23 7.51
N LEU A 220 -1.02 6.15 8.12
CA LEU A 220 -1.47 4.97 8.87
C LEU A 220 -2.48 4.18 8.04
N VAL A 221 -2.18 2.90 7.79
CA VAL A 221 -3.09 1.94 7.17
C VAL A 221 -3.38 0.85 8.18
N THR A 222 -4.62 0.77 8.67
CA THR A 222 -4.95 -0.10 9.80
C THR A 222 -6.30 -0.78 9.68
N SER A 223 -6.39 -2.02 10.16
CA SER A 223 -7.66 -2.73 10.34
C SER A 223 -8.17 -2.68 11.79
N TYR A 224 -7.44 -2.00 12.69
CA TYR A 224 -7.91 -1.75 14.05
C TYR A 224 -8.99 -0.67 14.02
N ARG A 225 -10.13 -0.96 14.64
CA ARG A 225 -11.23 0.00 14.77
C ARG A 225 -10.94 0.97 15.90
N ILE A 226 -11.28 2.22 15.66
CA ILE A 226 -11.40 3.26 16.69
C ILE A 226 -12.86 3.49 17.01
N GLN A 227 -13.16 4.02 18.20
CA GLN A 227 -14.51 4.47 18.53
C GLN A 227 -14.80 5.79 17.83
N HIS A 228 -15.84 5.80 17.01
CA HIS A 228 -16.23 6.97 16.22
C HIS A 228 -17.75 7.13 16.21
N GLY A 229 -18.28 7.74 17.25
CA GLY A 229 -19.70 8.03 17.44
C GLY A 229 -19.95 9.40 18.06
N ALA A 230 -21.22 9.73 18.31
CA ALA A 230 -21.58 11.04 18.87
C ALA A 230 -21.06 11.24 20.32
N GLY A 231 -21.02 10.18 21.12
CA GLY A 231 -20.56 10.22 22.53
C GLY A 231 -19.08 9.96 22.75
N GLN A 232 -18.36 9.45 21.75
CA GLN A 232 -16.92 9.19 21.82
C GLN A 232 -16.30 9.23 20.43
N ARG A 233 -15.20 9.99 20.29
CA ARG A 233 -14.43 10.13 19.05
C ARG A 233 -12.95 10.00 19.38
N ASP A 234 -12.42 8.80 19.19
CA ASP A 234 -11.00 8.56 19.33
C ASP A 234 -10.22 9.36 18.26
N PRO A 235 -8.98 9.78 18.54
CA PRO A 235 -8.18 10.55 17.59
C PRO A 235 -7.93 9.79 16.29
N ALA A 236 -7.90 10.50 15.16
CA ALA A 236 -7.61 9.91 13.85
C ALA A 236 -6.21 9.26 13.77
N GLY A 237 -5.26 9.75 14.58
CA GLY A 237 -3.91 9.20 14.70
C GLY A 237 -3.77 8.05 15.70
N ASP A 238 -4.86 7.60 16.35
CA ASP A 238 -4.75 6.50 17.31
C ASP A 238 -4.23 5.23 16.62
N ASN A 239 -3.13 4.72 17.18
CA ASN A 239 -2.48 3.50 16.72
C ASN A 239 -1.95 2.70 17.91
N ALA A 240 -2.70 2.66 19.02
CA ALA A 240 -2.26 2.02 20.25
C ALA A 240 -1.83 0.55 20.03
N ALA A 241 -2.56 -0.18 19.17
CA ALA A 241 -2.22 -1.55 18.82
C ALA A 241 -0.95 -1.66 17.96
N GLY A 242 -0.77 -0.80 16.95
CA GLY A 242 0.46 -0.77 16.16
C GLY A 242 1.68 -0.42 17.00
N ILE A 243 1.55 0.54 17.92
CA ILE A 243 2.60 0.89 18.90
C ILE A 243 2.96 -0.33 19.75
N ALA A 244 1.96 -1.09 20.22
CA ALA A 244 2.20 -2.31 21.01
C ALA A 244 2.95 -3.40 20.20
N LEU A 245 2.62 -3.58 18.92
CA LEU A 245 3.32 -4.51 18.03
C LEU A 245 4.79 -4.10 17.80
N VAL A 246 5.04 -2.81 17.54
CA VAL A 246 6.42 -2.30 17.40
C VAL A 246 7.19 -2.44 18.72
N LYS A 247 6.55 -2.18 19.87
CA LYS A 247 7.13 -2.40 21.20
C LYS A 247 7.50 -3.87 21.43
N GLN A 248 6.64 -4.81 21.01
CA GLN A 248 6.94 -6.23 21.06
C GLN A 248 8.13 -6.58 20.16
N ALA A 249 8.20 -6.02 18.95
CA ALA A 249 9.33 -6.22 18.04
C ALA A 249 10.65 -5.70 18.62
N VAL A 250 10.65 -4.54 19.28
CA VAL A 250 11.80 -4.01 20.02
C VAL A 250 12.25 -4.99 21.11
N LYS A 251 11.31 -5.54 21.88
CA LYS A 251 11.64 -6.47 22.96
C LYS A 251 12.18 -7.79 22.44
N LEU A 252 11.55 -8.34 21.39
CA LEU A 252 12.00 -9.56 20.72
C LEU A 252 13.42 -9.37 20.18
N ALA A 253 13.67 -8.23 19.53
CA ALA A 253 14.98 -7.93 18.97
C ALA A 253 16.08 -7.81 20.03
N GLN A 254 15.74 -7.22 21.19
CA GLN A 254 16.65 -7.21 22.35
C GLN A 254 16.98 -8.63 22.80
N THR A 255 15.98 -9.44 23.11
CA THR A 255 16.19 -10.82 23.62
C THR A 255 17.01 -11.67 22.66
N PHE A 256 16.71 -11.62 21.36
CA PHE A 256 17.46 -12.38 20.35
C PHE A 256 18.88 -11.82 20.15
N SER A 257 19.06 -10.50 20.25
CA SER A 257 20.40 -9.91 20.21
C SER A 257 21.24 -10.31 21.42
N ASP A 258 20.65 -10.34 22.62
CA ASP A 258 21.33 -10.77 23.85
C ASP A 258 21.73 -12.25 23.76
N ALA A 259 20.83 -13.11 23.27
CA ALA A 259 21.13 -14.52 23.00
C ALA A 259 22.26 -14.67 21.96
N ALA A 260 22.20 -13.94 20.85
CA ALA A 260 23.22 -13.95 19.81
C ALA A 260 24.61 -13.59 20.37
N VAL A 261 24.70 -12.50 21.14
CA VAL A 261 25.96 -12.06 21.75
C VAL A 261 26.46 -13.06 22.79
N LYS A 262 25.56 -13.60 23.63
CA LYS A 262 25.92 -14.61 24.65
C LYS A 262 26.46 -15.89 24.03
N HIS A 263 25.90 -16.32 22.90
CA HIS A 263 26.36 -17.48 22.13
C HIS A 263 27.44 -17.15 21.09
N GLN A 264 28.04 -15.95 21.19
CA GLN A 264 29.18 -15.51 20.37
C GLN A 264 28.95 -15.52 18.85
N THR A 265 27.69 -15.34 18.42
CA THR A 265 27.34 -15.03 17.02
C THR A 265 27.07 -13.53 16.86
N VAL A 266 26.73 -13.08 15.65
CA VAL A 266 26.51 -11.65 15.40
C VAL A 266 25.17 -11.15 15.95
N GLY A 267 25.22 -10.09 16.77
CA GLY A 267 24.05 -9.45 17.35
C GLY A 267 23.19 -8.70 16.32
N MET A 268 21.96 -8.35 16.69
CA MET A 268 21.01 -7.76 15.75
C MET A 268 21.25 -6.26 15.56
N ALA A 269 21.62 -5.85 14.33
CA ALA A 269 21.82 -4.46 13.95
C ALA A 269 20.58 -3.57 14.20
N ALA A 270 19.38 -4.15 14.12
CA ALA A 270 18.12 -3.46 14.41
C ALA A 270 18.00 -2.96 15.86
N HIS A 271 18.65 -3.67 16.79
CA HIS A 271 18.66 -3.39 18.22
C HIS A 271 19.94 -2.67 18.66
N LEU A 272 21.10 -3.10 18.13
CA LEU A 272 22.39 -2.52 18.48
C LEU A 272 22.66 -1.20 17.77
N GLY A 273 22.19 -1.03 16.53
CA GLY A 273 22.54 0.05 15.61
C GLY A 273 23.41 -0.45 14.46
N ALA A 274 23.03 -0.15 13.21
CA ALA A 274 23.67 -0.74 12.03
C ALA A 274 25.07 -0.18 11.72
N ARG A 275 25.32 1.10 12.03
CA ARG A 275 26.61 1.78 11.79
C ARG A 275 27.32 2.16 13.08
N LYS A 276 26.55 2.59 14.07
CA LYS A 276 27.03 3.02 15.39
C LYS A 276 26.06 2.51 16.44
N ALA A 277 26.61 2.08 17.57
CA ALA A 277 25.82 1.62 18.70
C ALA A 277 24.81 2.71 19.13
N LYS A 278 23.55 2.31 19.34
CA LYS A 278 22.43 3.20 19.73
C LYS A 278 22.26 4.40 18.79
N ALA A 279 22.34 4.15 17.49
CA ALA A 279 22.06 5.16 16.48
C ALA A 279 21.41 4.52 15.25
N SER A 280 20.65 5.33 14.53
CA SER A 280 19.99 4.99 13.28
C SER A 280 20.02 6.15 12.30
N ALA A 281 19.55 5.93 11.09
CA ALA A 281 19.32 7.00 10.12
C ALA A 281 18.18 7.94 10.57
N LEU A 282 17.21 7.42 11.32
CA LEU A 282 16.05 8.17 11.80
C LEU A 282 16.38 9.02 13.04
N ASP A 283 17.21 8.50 13.93
CA ASP A 283 17.63 9.19 15.16
C ASP A 283 19.09 8.83 15.53
N ALA A 284 19.90 9.84 15.80
CA ALA A 284 21.33 9.69 16.11
C ALA A 284 21.63 9.09 17.50
N LYS A 285 20.61 8.89 18.34
CA LYS A 285 20.69 8.43 19.74
C LYS A 285 19.88 7.16 20.00
N GLU A 286 19.13 6.68 19.01
CA GLU A 286 18.31 5.47 19.13
C GLU A 286 18.64 4.48 18.00
N ALA A 287 18.71 3.19 18.34
CA ALA A 287 18.86 2.13 17.35
C ALA A 287 17.60 2.01 16.46
N PRO A 288 17.68 1.42 15.26
CA PRO A 288 16.63 1.51 14.25
C PRO A 288 15.21 1.16 14.74
N LEU A 289 15.03 0.03 15.44
CA LEU A 289 13.69 -0.35 15.95
C LEU A 289 13.20 0.55 17.09
N GLN A 290 14.12 1.05 17.93
CA GLN A 290 13.75 1.97 19.01
C GLN A 290 13.34 3.34 18.45
N ALA A 291 14.08 3.85 17.46
CA ALA A 291 13.74 5.09 16.75
C ALA A 291 12.36 5.00 16.08
N LEU A 292 12.06 3.85 15.48
CA LEU A 292 10.74 3.57 14.89
C LEU A 292 9.65 3.58 15.97
N LEU A 293 9.86 2.91 17.11
CA LEU A 293 8.92 2.91 18.23
C LEU A 293 8.65 4.32 18.75
N THR A 294 9.70 5.12 18.95
CA THR A 294 9.59 6.52 19.39
C THR A 294 8.77 7.34 18.39
N SER A 295 9.01 7.15 17.09
CA SER A 295 8.29 7.88 16.04
C SER A 295 6.80 7.56 16.01
N VAL A 296 6.43 6.27 16.01
CA VAL A 296 5.01 5.86 15.99
C VAL A 296 4.28 6.15 17.30
N SER A 297 5.02 6.37 18.39
CA SER A 297 4.48 6.76 19.70
C SER A 297 4.41 8.27 19.91
N GLY A 298 4.63 9.06 18.86
CA GLY A 298 4.64 10.52 18.96
C GLY A 298 3.30 11.09 19.43
N MET A 299 3.38 12.19 20.16
CA MET A 299 2.26 12.90 20.77
C MET A 299 2.41 14.40 20.52
N VAL A 300 1.29 15.08 20.24
CA VAL A 300 1.21 16.52 20.02
C VAL A 300 0.09 17.17 20.83
N GLY A 301 0.19 18.46 21.14
CA GLY A 301 -0.89 19.16 21.86
C GLY A 301 -2.21 19.25 21.08
N GLU A 302 -3.34 19.11 21.76
CA GLU A 302 -4.69 19.05 21.14
C GLU A 302 -5.34 20.42 20.88
N ARG A 303 -4.81 21.50 21.48
CA ARG A 303 -5.53 22.79 21.59
C ARG A 303 -5.68 23.54 20.26
N HIS A 304 -4.60 23.65 19.48
CA HIS A 304 -4.57 24.35 18.19
C HIS A 304 -3.53 23.74 17.25
N LEU A 305 -3.77 23.82 15.94
CA LEU A 305 -2.93 23.21 14.90
C LEU A 305 -1.47 23.69 14.94
N ASP A 306 -1.22 24.98 15.15
CA ASP A 306 0.16 25.50 15.20
C ASP A 306 0.97 24.92 16.36
N ALA A 307 0.33 24.72 17.52
CA ALA A 307 0.96 24.07 18.66
C ALA A 307 1.28 22.60 18.36
N ALA A 308 0.36 21.91 17.67
CA ALA A 308 0.57 20.52 17.25
C ALA A 308 1.74 20.39 16.27
N HIS A 309 1.82 21.26 15.26
CA HIS A 309 2.94 21.30 14.31
C HIS A 309 4.28 21.58 15.00
N ASN A 310 4.32 22.53 15.94
CA ASN A 310 5.51 22.84 16.72
C ASN A 310 5.96 21.68 17.63
N ASP A 311 5.04 20.81 18.03
CA ASP A 311 5.33 19.65 18.87
C ASP A 311 5.73 18.40 18.07
N ALA A 312 5.25 18.23 16.84
CA ALA A 312 5.53 17.04 16.00
C ALA A 312 7.04 16.78 15.84
N GLY A 313 7.84 17.83 15.64
CA GLY A 313 9.30 17.71 15.52
C GLY A 313 10.06 17.43 16.84
N LYS A 314 9.39 17.47 17.99
CA LYS A 314 10.00 17.25 19.31
C LYS A 314 10.00 15.79 19.75
N ARG A 315 9.37 14.88 18.99
CA ARG A 315 9.31 13.43 19.26
C ARG A 315 8.86 13.10 20.70
N LYS A 316 7.89 13.86 21.23
CA LYS A 316 7.33 13.60 22.57
C LYS A 316 6.51 12.32 22.52
N THR A 317 6.70 11.41 23.47
CA THR A 317 5.98 10.12 23.50
C THR A 317 5.14 9.89 24.75
N ALA A 318 5.23 10.81 25.73
CA ALA A 318 4.49 10.69 26.97
C ALA A 318 3.00 10.97 26.73
N PRO A 319 2.10 10.03 27.04
CA PRO A 319 0.67 10.30 27.02
C PRO A 319 0.33 11.27 28.16
N GLY A 320 -0.62 12.16 27.92
CA GLY A 320 -1.08 13.11 28.93
C GLY A 320 -2.40 13.75 28.51
N ALA A 321 -3.13 14.30 29.49
CA ALA A 321 -4.31 15.10 29.20
C ALA A 321 -3.91 16.26 28.26
N GLY A 322 -4.66 16.45 27.16
CA GLY A 322 -4.32 17.47 26.18
C GLY A 322 -3.39 17.03 25.06
N GLN A 323 -3.11 15.74 24.91
CA GLN A 323 -2.20 15.20 23.89
C GLN A 323 -2.91 14.27 22.92
N LEU A 324 -2.57 14.37 21.64
CA LEU A 324 -3.08 13.55 20.54
C LEU A 324 -1.96 12.69 19.96
N PRO A 325 -2.22 11.41 19.65
CA PRO A 325 -1.30 10.57 18.89
C PRO A 325 -0.98 11.18 17.51
N HIS A 326 0.30 11.24 17.17
CA HIS A 326 0.81 11.75 15.90
C HIS A 326 2.19 11.15 15.60
N VAL A 327 2.34 10.49 14.45
CA VAL A 327 3.65 9.95 14.03
C VAL A 327 4.66 11.08 13.85
N SER A 328 5.83 11.00 14.52
CA SER A 328 6.78 12.13 14.55
C SER A 328 7.63 12.28 13.28
N ASP A 329 7.64 11.27 12.42
CA ASP A 329 8.37 11.24 11.15
C ASP A 329 7.46 10.78 10.01
N PRO A 330 7.80 11.06 8.74
CA PRO A 330 7.00 10.65 7.58
C PRO A 330 7.09 9.13 7.32
N LEU A 331 6.45 8.35 8.18
CA LEU A 331 6.40 6.89 8.10
C LEU A 331 5.10 6.39 7.49
N VAL A 332 5.16 5.28 6.77
CA VAL A 332 3.99 4.48 6.44
C VAL A 332 3.89 3.33 7.43
N ALA A 333 2.93 3.40 8.36
CA ALA A 333 2.65 2.35 9.33
C ALA A 333 1.48 1.49 8.85
N ILE A 334 1.71 0.18 8.71
CA ILE A 334 0.69 -0.79 8.33
C ILE A 334 0.46 -1.73 9.53
N SER A 335 -0.75 -1.72 10.08
CA SER A 335 -1.13 -2.51 11.25
C SER A 335 -2.37 -3.35 10.95
N ALA A 336 -2.26 -4.67 11.01
CA ALA A 336 -3.41 -5.56 10.80
C ALA A 336 -3.74 -6.33 12.09
N LYS A 337 -5.01 -6.33 12.48
CA LYS A 337 -5.49 -6.95 13.72
C LYS A 337 -5.39 -8.47 13.71
N ASP A 338 -5.84 -9.09 12.62
CA ASP A 338 -5.92 -10.56 12.51
C ASP A 338 -4.80 -11.13 11.62
N GLY A 339 -4.40 -10.41 10.56
CA GLY A 339 -3.28 -10.82 9.71
C GLY A 339 -3.02 -9.86 8.55
N LEU A 340 -1.78 -9.82 8.07
CA LEU A 340 -1.34 -9.05 6.90
C LEU A 340 -0.85 -10.02 5.82
N ALA A 341 -1.43 -9.96 4.62
CA ALA A 341 -1.00 -10.74 3.46
C ALA A 341 -0.37 -9.82 2.41
N MET A 342 0.82 -10.19 1.92
CA MET A 342 1.51 -9.53 0.82
C MET A 342 1.75 -10.58 -0.27
N THR A 343 1.12 -10.41 -1.44
CA THR A 343 1.21 -11.38 -2.55
C THR A 343 1.47 -10.66 -3.87
N ALA A 344 2.20 -11.32 -4.77
CA ALA A 344 2.46 -10.85 -6.11
C ALA A 344 2.45 -12.03 -7.07
N ALA A 345 1.89 -11.85 -8.27
CA ALA A 345 1.91 -12.87 -9.32
C ALA A 345 3.31 -13.04 -9.95
N ARG A 346 4.20 -12.07 -9.73
CA ARG A 346 5.60 -12.09 -10.16
C ARG A 346 6.49 -11.91 -8.93
N ASP A 347 7.20 -10.79 -8.85
CA ASP A 347 8.22 -10.55 -7.83
C ASP A 347 7.65 -9.81 -6.62
N LEU A 348 8.11 -10.21 -5.42
CA LEU A 348 7.96 -9.45 -4.18
C LEU A 348 9.35 -8.97 -3.74
N GLN A 349 9.53 -7.66 -3.61
CA GLN A 349 10.82 -7.06 -3.23
C GLN A 349 10.71 -6.33 -1.89
N ILE A 350 11.66 -6.63 -0.99
CA ILE A 350 11.86 -5.91 0.27
C ILE A 350 13.28 -5.36 0.26
N ALA A 351 13.41 -4.04 0.32
CA ALA A 351 14.69 -3.34 0.35
C ALA A 351 14.66 -2.25 1.42
N ALA A 352 15.75 -2.14 2.20
CA ALA A 352 15.89 -1.13 3.24
C ALA A 352 17.29 -0.50 3.15
N GLY A 353 17.38 0.82 3.30
CA GLY A 353 18.65 1.55 3.26
C GLY A 353 19.50 1.38 4.53
N GLU A 354 18.89 0.91 5.64
CA GLU A 354 19.59 0.70 6.92
C GLU A 354 19.42 -0.72 7.45
N VAL A 355 18.21 -1.13 7.85
CA VAL A 355 17.92 -2.50 8.33
C VAL A 355 16.55 -2.96 7.83
N ALA A 356 16.47 -4.22 7.39
CA ALA A 356 15.21 -4.94 7.20
C ALA A 356 15.09 -6.02 8.29
N VAL A 357 13.96 -6.09 8.98
CA VAL A 357 13.71 -7.03 10.08
C VAL A 357 12.48 -7.85 9.77
N VAL A 358 12.62 -9.18 9.85
CA VAL A 358 11.50 -10.11 9.92
C VAL A 358 11.52 -10.70 11.33
N ALA A 359 10.48 -10.44 12.11
CA ALA A 359 10.39 -10.85 13.50
C ALA A 359 9.06 -11.55 13.75
N SER A 360 9.12 -12.73 14.36
CA SER A 360 7.95 -13.56 14.66
C SER A 360 7.97 -13.93 16.13
N GLY A 361 6.82 -13.86 16.79
CA GLY A 361 6.69 -14.35 18.18
C GLY A 361 6.73 -15.87 18.30
N GLN A 362 6.57 -16.58 17.18
CA GLN A 362 6.65 -18.03 17.04
C GLN A 362 7.55 -18.33 15.82
N ASP A 363 7.09 -19.09 14.83
CA ASP A 363 7.91 -19.52 13.70
C ASP A 363 8.08 -18.46 12.60
N SER A 364 9.21 -18.54 11.88
CA SER A 364 9.42 -17.88 10.58
C SER A 364 9.73 -18.94 9.53
N GLN A 365 9.03 -18.91 8.41
CA GLN A 365 9.12 -19.94 7.37
C GLN A 365 9.60 -19.33 6.05
N PHE A 366 10.58 -19.96 5.42
CA PHE A 366 11.07 -19.60 4.09
C PHE A 366 10.94 -20.81 3.17
N ALA A 367 9.85 -20.87 2.40
CA ALA A 367 9.60 -21.93 1.44
C ALA A 367 9.89 -21.44 0.02
N THR A 368 10.86 -22.06 -0.66
CA THR A 368 11.27 -21.68 -2.02
C THR A 368 11.19 -22.88 -2.96
N GLY A 369 10.52 -22.74 -4.09
CA GLY A 369 10.45 -23.80 -5.12
C GLY A 369 11.71 -23.92 -6.00
N GLY A 370 12.58 -22.91 -5.97
CA GLY A 370 13.86 -22.87 -6.69
C GLY A 370 15.04 -22.89 -5.74
N GLN A 371 15.76 -21.77 -5.64
CA GLN A 371 16.95 -21.63 -4.79
C GLN A 371 16.73 -20.55 -3.73
N LEU A 372 17.03 -20.87 -2.47
CA LEU A 372 17.22 -19.87 -1.41
C LEU A 372 18.69 -19.40 -1.44
N ARG A 373 18.90 -18.09 -1.58
CA ARG A 373 20.24 -17.49 -1.58
C ARG A 373 20.36 -16.46 -0.47
N VAL A 374 21.41 -16.59 0.33
CA VAL A 374 21.73 -15.66 1.42
C VAL A 374 23.16 -15.17 1.22
N HIS A 375 23.33 -13.88 0.96
CA HIS A 375 24.61 -13.25 0.73
C HIS A 375 24.79 -12.07 1.67
N THR A 376 25.92 -12.01 2.37
CA THR A 376 26.28 -10.90 3.26
C THR A 376 27.71 -10.47 3.00
N VAL A 377 28.02 -9.19 3.26
CA VAL A 377 29.38 -8.63 3.05
C VAL A 377 30.26 -8.83 4.28
N GLN A 378 29.68 -8.83 5.47
CA GLN A 378 30.45 -8.86 6.73
C GLN A 378 30.34 -10.20 7.45
N ALA A 379 29.12 -10.61 7.80
CA ALA A 379 28.90 -11.81 8.60
C ALA A 379 27.53 -12.43 8.31
N LEU A 380 27.42 -13.74 8.56
CA LEU A 380 26.18 -14.49 8.59
C LEU A 380 26.11 -15.20 9.96
N GLY A 381 25.13 -14.84 10.78
CA GLY A 381 24.87 -15.50 12.05
C GLY A 381 23.70 -16.46 11.93
N VAL A 382 23.86 -17.68 12.45
CA VAL A 382 22.78 -18.65 12.62
C VAL A 382 22.86 -19.17 14.05
N LEU A 383 21.76 -19.06 14.78
CA LEU A 383 21.63 -19.53 16.15
C LEU A 383 20.31 -20.29 16.28
N GLY A 384 20.41 -21.57 16.61
CA GLY A 384 19.29 -22.39 17.04
C GLY A 384 19.53 -22.83 18.48
N GLY A 385 18.46 -23.01 19.24
CA GLY A 385 18.57 -23.61 20.56
C GLY A 385 19.06 -22.75 21.71
N ALA A 386 18.92 -21.43 21.58
CA ALA A 386 19.11 -20.51 22.68
C ALA A 386 17.90 -20.48 23.64
N VAL A 387 17.53 -21.66 24.18
CA VAL A 387 16.39 -21.87 25.09
C VAL A 387 16.85 -22.12 26.53
N GLY A 388 15.92 -22.05 27.47
CA GLY A 388 16.22 -22.29 28.89
C GLY A 388 16.64 -23.74 29.18
N PRO A 389 17.40 -24.01 30.24
CA PRO A 389 17.70 -25.38 30.66
C PRO A 389 16.41 -26.19 30.88
N GLY A 390 16.30 -27.35 30.24
CA GLY A 390 15.14 -28.25 30.36
C GLY A 390 14.00 -27.99 29.36
N GLU A 391 14.11 -26.94 28.53
CA GLU A 391 13.20 -26.73 27.41
C GLU A 391 13.59 -27.63 26.21
N GLN A 392 12.61 -28.06 25.42
CA GLN A 392 12.89 -28.84 24.22
C GLN A 392 13.59 -27.97 23.18
N ASP A 393 14.74 -28.45 22.71
CA ASP A 393 15.56 -27.79 21.72
C ASP A 393 15.85 -28.72 20.54
N ILE A 394 15.76 -28.18 19.32
CA ILE A 394 16.01 -28.86 18.05
C ILE A 394 17.44 -28.54 17.54
N GLY A 395 18.04 -27.43 18.00
CA GLY A 395 19.35 -26.96 17.56
C GLY A 395 19.35 -26.45 16.11
N VAL A 396 20.43 -26.73 15.38
CA VAL A 396 20.59 -26.38 13.96
C VAL A 396 20.69 -27.64 13.12
N GLN A 397 19.86 -27.76 12.08
CA GLN A 397 19.90 -28.86 11.11
C GLN A 397 20.26 -28.31 9.72
N LEU A 398 21.29 -28.89 9.11
CA LEU A 398 21.74 -28.56 7.76
C LEU A 398 21.85 -29.86 6.95
N ILE A 399 20.88 -30.10 6.07
CA ILE A 399 20.71 -31.38 5.37
C ILE A 399 20.55 -31.11 3.87
N ALA A 400 21.37 -31.76 3.05
CA ALA A 400 21.15 -31.89 1.62
C ALA A 400 20.62 -33.31 1.34
N ALA A 401 19.41 -33.42 0.80
CA ALA A 401 18.80 -34.73 0.51
C ALA A 401 19.52 -35.46 -0.64
N ARG A 402 20.13 -34.70 -1.55
CA ARG A 402 20.99 -35.15 -2.65
C ARG A 402 22.10 -34.13 -2.81
N ASP A 403 23.19 -34.55 -3.45
CA ASP A 403 24.35 -33.72 -3.76
C ASP A 403 25.08 -33.23 -2.48
N PRO A 404 26.27 -32.60 -2.58
CA PRO A 404 27.12 -32.38 -1.41
C PRO A 404 26.69 -31.17 -0.57
N VAL A 405 26.98 -31.25 0.73
CA VAL A 405 27.08 -30.07 1.60
C VAL A 405 28.54 -29.60 1.57
N ASP A 406 28.79 -28.41 1.02
CA ASP A 406 30.12 -27.80 0.93
C ASP A 406 30.26 -26.65 1.93
N VAL A 407 31.24 -26.73 2.83
CA VAL A 407 31.50 -25.75 3.89
C VAL A 407 32.96 -25.35 3.86
N GLN A 408 33.24 -24.07 3.60
CA GLN A 408 34.59 -23.56 3.43
C GLN A 408 34.83 -22.27 4.20
N ALA A 409 35.99 -22.18 4.86
CA ALA A 409 36.59 -20.91 5.25
C ALA A 409 37.71 -20.58 4.26
N GLN A 410 37.40 -19.83 3.20
CA GLN A 410 38.30 -19.65 2.04
C GLN A 410 39.60 -18.88 2.36
N ALA A 411 39.56 -18.00 3.35
CA ALA A 411 40.73 -17.25 3.83
C ALA A 411 40.93 -17.32 5.36
N GLY A 412 39.93 -17.80 6.10
CA GLY A 412 39.92 -17.84 7.56
C GLY A 412 40.05 -19.27 8.11
N ALA A 413 39.98 -19.39 9.43
CA ALA A 413 39.90 -20.69 10.09
C ALA A 413 38.48 -21.25 10.04
N LEU A 414 38.36 -22.56 9.78
CA LEU A 414 37.13 -23.31 10.03
C LEU A 414 37.23 -23.97 11.42
N ALA A 415 36.29 -23.66 12.32
CA ALA A 415 36.22 -24.25 13.65
C ALA A 415 34.94 -25.07 13.80
N VAL A 416 35.07 -26.31 14.28
CA VAL A 416 33.95 -27.22 14.59
C VAL A 416 34.17 -27.74 16.00
N GLN A 417 33.25 -27.43 16.92
CA GLN A 417 33.40 -27.71 18.35
C GLN A 417 32.05 -28.17 18.93
N ALA A 418 32.10 -29.11 19.87
CA ALA A 418 30.93 -29.54 20.63
C ALA A 418 31.35 -29.81 22.09
N LEU A 419 30.44 -29.51 23.04
CA LEU A 419 30.59 -29.95 24.42
C LEU A 419 30.38 -31.48 24.52
N GLY A 420 29.44 -31.99 23.74
CA GLY A 420 29.18 -33.42 23.60
C GLY A 420 30.06 -34.07 22.52
N MET A 421 29.57 -35.16 21.97
CA MET A 421 30.26 -35.92 20.92
C MET A 421 30.33 -35.14 19.60
N VAL A 422 31.49 -35.16 18.96
CA VAL A 422 31.63 -34.87 17.52
C VAL A 422 31.73 -36.19 16.78
N ASP A 423 30.75 -36.49 15.95
CA ASP A 423 30.66 -37.75 15.22
C ASP A 423 30.82 -37.52 13.71
N VAL A 424 31.91 -38.01 13.13
CA VAL A 424 32.24 -37.86 11.70
C VAL A 424 32.20 -39.24 11.06
N LYS A 425 31.26 -39.44 10.13
CA LYS A 425 30.97 -40.75 9.55
C LYS A 425 30.78 -40.67 8.03
N SER A 426 31.29 -41.67 7.34
CA SER A 426 30.97 -41.98 5.94
C SER A 426 30.43 -43.41 5.89
N SER A 427 29.15 -43.56 5.59
CA SER A 427 28.47 -44.87 5.70
C SER A 427 28.89 -45.86 4.60
N ASN A 428 29.24 -45.35 3.42
CA ASN A 428 29.50 -46.18 2.23
C ASN A 428 30.88 -45.95 1.59
N ALA A 429 31.66 -44.99 2.10
CA ALA A 429 32.93 -44.59 1.50
C ALA A 429 33.98 -44.36 2.59
N HIS A 430 34.82 -43.33 2.45
CA HIS A 430 35.90 -43.01 3.38
C HIS A 430 35.68 -41.64 4.02
N ILE A 431 36.41 -41.40 5.12
CA ILE A 431 36.62 -40.07 5.69
C ILE A 431 38.05 -39.69 5.34
N ASP A 432 38.23 -38.50 4.78
CA ASP A 432 39.52 -38.01 4.34
C ASP A 432 39.98 -36.82 5.18
N PHE A 433 41.21 -36.87 5.68
CA PHE A 433 41.84 -35.80 6.42
C PHE A 433 43.15 -35.44 5.74
N ALA A 434 43.20 -34.27 5.11
CA ALA A 434 44.38 -33.76 4.42
C ALA A 434 44.76 -32.37 4.92
N SER A 435 46.06 -32.12 5.07
CA SER A 435 46.62 -30.83 5.46
C SER A 435 47.92 -30.60 4.73
N ALA A 436 48.13 -29.38 4.23
CA ALA A 436 49.37 -29.01 3.55
C ALA A 436 50.59 -28.92 4.50
N LYS A 437 50.35 -28.82 5.82
CA LYS A 437 51.41 -28.68 6.82
C LYS A 437 51.40 -29.84 7.81
N LYS A 438 50.34 -29.95 8.61
CA LYS A 438 50.29 -30.85 9.76
C LYS A 438 48.87 -31.32 10.07
N ILE A 439 48.74 -32.58 10.48
CA ILE A 439 47.54 -33.14 11.11
C ILE A 439 47.93 -33.56 12.54
N SER A 440 47.08 -33.25 13.52
CA SER A 440 47.32 -33.58 14.93
C SER A 440 46.03 -34.06 15.60
N LEU A 441 46.10 -35.20 16.27
CA LEU A 441 45.03 -35.76 17.09
C LEU A 441 45.54 -35.82 18.53
N SER A 442 44.91 -35.09 19.44
CA SER A 442 45.41 -34.91 20.81
C SER A 442 44.31 -35.11 21.84
N THR A 443 44.67 -35.68 22.98
CA THR A 443 43.82 -35.67 24.18
C THR A 443 44.38 -34.72 25.24
N VAL A 444 43.52 -34.22 26.12
CA VAL A 444 43.94 -33.38 27.27
C VAL A 444 44.91 -34.14 28.19
N GLY A 445 44.79 -35.48 28.26
CA GLY A 445 45.71 -36.35 29.00
C GLY A 445 47.08 -36.55 28.35
N GLY A 446 47.39 -35.88 27.24
CA GLY A 446 48.73 -35.85 26.63
C GLY A 446 49.02 -36.96 25.63
N ALA A 447 48.07 -37.82 25.28
CA ALA A 447 48.24 -38.75 24.15
C ALA A 447 48.09 -38.00 22.82
N ASN A 448 48.99 -38.25 21.87
CA ASN A 448 49.04 -37.56 20.59
C ASN A 448 49.46 -38.47 19.42
N ILE A 449 48.83 -38.24 18.27
CA ILE A 449 49.31 -38.67 16.96
C ILE A 449 49.49 -37.43 16.08
N THR A 450 50.69 -37.25 15.53
CA THR A 450 51.04 -36.15 14.63
C THR A 450 51.52 -36.69 13.28
N ILE A 451 51.01 -36.12 12.19
CA ILE A 451 51.51 -36.32 10.82
C ILE A 451 52.07 -34.99 10.32
N ASP A 452 53.37 -34.93 10.07
CA ASP A 452 54.08 -33.70 9.71
C ASP A 452 55.39 -34.00 8.97
N GLY A 453 55.72 -33.22 7.94
CA GLY A 453 56.97 -33.36 7.19
C GLY A 453 57.23 -34.74 6.58
N GLY A 454 56.18 -35.51 6.28
CA GLY A 454 56.26 -36.90 5.80
C GLY A 454 56.47 -37.95 6.90
N ASN A 455 56.50 -37.54 8.17
CA ASN A 455 56.66 -38.42 9.33
C ASN A 455 55.33 -38.66 10.05
N ILE A 456 55.28 -39.76 10.81
CA ILE A 456 54.21 -40.05 11.78
C ILE A 456 54.85 -40.19 13.17
N THR A 457 54.41 -39.37 14.11
CA THR A 457 54.86 -39.37 15.51
C THR A 457 53.72 -39.79 16.42
N ILE A 458 53.91 -40.85 17.21
CA ILE A 458 52.95 -41.34 18.20
C ILE A 458 53.58 -41.20 19.59
N GLN A 459 52.95 -40.45 20.47
CA GLN A 459 53.47 -40.17 21.82
C GLN A 459 52.34 -40.24 22.85
N CYS A 460 52.62 -40.80 24.03
CA CYS A 460 51.72 -40.74 25.16
C CYS A 460 52.50 -40.90 26.48
N PRO A 461 52.04 -40.28 27.59
CA PRO A 461 52.62 -40.51 28.92
C PRO A 461 52.48 -41.96 29.41
N GLY A 462 51.45 -42.66 28.92
CA GLY A 462 51.19 -44.06 29.21
C GLY A 462 51.85 -45.04 28.24
N LYS A 463 51.33 -46.26 28.21
CA LYS A 463 51.81 -47.34 27.34
C LYS A 463 51.15 -47.28 25.95
N ILE A 464 51.96 -47.28 24.89
CA ILE A 464 51.49 -47.58 23.52
C ILE A 464 51.26 -49.09 23.41
N THR A 465 50.01 -49.51 23.21
CA THR A 465 49.65 -50.92 23.02
C THR A 465 49.26 -51.18 21.57
N VAL A 466 49.91 -52.14 20.92
CA VAL A 466 49.66 -52.53 19.52
C VAL A 466 49.30 -54.01 19.46
N ASN A 467 48.01 -54.28 19.23
CA ASN A 467 47.45 -55.62 19.07
C ASN A 467 47.43 -56.00 17.59
N ALA A 468 48.21 -57.00 17.19
CA ALA A 468 48.30 -57.44 15.78
C ALA A 468 48.64 -58.93 15.66
N GLY A 469 48.02 -59.63 14.69
CA GLY A 469 48.35 -61.03 14.37
C GLY A 469 49.71 -61.20 13.68
N LYS A 470 50.25 -60.15 13.05
CA LYS A 470 51.59 -60.08 12.45
C LYS A 470 52.09 -58.63 12.45
N LYS A 471 53.39 -58.41 12.68
CA LYS A 471 54.06 -57.11 12.56
C LYS A 471 55.13 -57.19 11.48
N SER A 472 55.08 -56.31 10.49
CA SER A 472 56.08 -56.23 9.41
C SER A 472 56.28 -54.76 9.06
N PHE A 473 57.52 -54.31 9.08
CA PHE A 473 57.93 -52.97 8.68
C PHE A 473 58.70 -53.10 7.38
N ILE A 474 58.14 -52.59 6.28
CA ILE A 474 58.79 -52.52 4.97
C ILE A 474 59.34 -51.12 4.73
N GLY A 475 60.11 -50.95 3.65
CA GLY A 475 60.68 -49.66 3.27
C GLY A 475 59.62 -48.55 3.07
N PRO A 476 60.04 -47.28 3.08
CA PRO A 476 59.13 -46.14 2.96
C PRO A 476 58.47 -46.09 1.58
N ALA A 477 57.24 -45.58 1.55
CA ALA A 477 56.49 -45.30 0.32
C ALA A 477 55.91 -43.89 0.38
N ARG A 478 55.60 -43.32 -0.79
CA ARG A 478 54.98 -42.00 -0.91
C ARG A 478 53.70 -42.10 -1.73
N SER A 479 52.65 -41.46 -1.24
CA SER A 479 51.42 -41.21 -2.00
C SER A 479 51.22 -39.71 -2.13
N ASN A 480 50.86 -39.22 -3.32
CA ASN A 480 50.58 -37.81 -3.55
C ASN A 480 49.08 -37.55 -3.38
N TYR A 481 48.73 -36.49 -2.64
CA TYR A 481 47.35 -36.04 -2.47
C TYR A 481 47.18 -34.62 -3.02
N PRO A 482 46.41 -34.40 -4.10
CA PRO A 482 46.17 -33.07 -4.62
C PRO A 482 45.18 -32.30 -3.73
N MET A 483 45.59 -31.13 -3.23
CA MET A 483 44.70 -30.21 -2.50
C MET A 483 43.95 -29.31 -3.48
N ALA A 484 42.65 -29.07 -3.23
CA ALA A 484 41.88 -28.10 -3.99
C ALA A 484 42.44 -26.67 -3.80
N SER A 485 42.55 -25.90 -4.88
CA SER A 485 42.94 -24.49 -4.80
C SER A 485 41.74 -23.65 -4.37
N LEU A 486 41.80 -23.09 -3.16
CA LEU A 486 40.79 -22.13 -2.70
C LEU A 486 40.91 -20.81 -3.50
N PRO A 487 39.79 -20.11 -3.77
CA PRO A 487 39.83 -18.84 -4.49
C PRO A 487 40.63 -17.80 -3.70
N ARG A 488 41.53 -17.08 -4.39
CA ARG A 488 42.28 -15.94 -3.84
C ARG A 488 41.74 -14.64 -4.42
N SER A 489 40.58 -14.16 -3.97
CA SER A 489 40.06 -12.87 -4.44
C SER A 489 40.08 -11.81 -3.34
N GLU A 490 40.86 -10.76 -3.55
CA GLU A 490 40.66 -9.47 -2.89
C GLU A 490 39.53 -8.74 -3.62
N MET A 491 38.29 -8.83 -3.12
CA MET A 491 37.19 -8.06 -3.70
C MET A 491 37.36 -6.58 -3.33
N LYS A 492 37.79 -5.75 -4.28
CA LYS A 492 37.83 -4.28 -4.13
C LYS A 492 36.42 -3.69 -4.23
N ILE A 493 35.62 -3.82 -3.17
CA ILE A 493 34.32 -3.13 -3.08
C ILE A 493 34.59 -1.64 -2.88
N LYS A 494 34.26 -0.79 -3.87
CA LYS A 494 34.20 0.66 -3.67
C LYS A 494 33.14 0.95 -2.60
N LYS A 495 33.50 1.61 -1.49
CA LYS A 495 32.63 1.97 -0.34
C LYS A 495 31.51 2.98 -0.68
N LYS A 496 30.88 2.92 -1.85
CA LYS A 496 29.70 3.70 -2.20
C LYS A 496 28.54 2.72 -2.41
N TYR A 497 27.73 2.53 -1.37
CA TYR A 497 26.44 1.86 -1.51
C TYR A 497 25.38 2.89 -1.93
N ALA A 498 24.54 2.52 -2.90
CA ALA A 498 23.62 3.41 -3.60
C ALA A 498 22.34 3.82 -2.82
N PHE A 499 22.35 3.72 -1.48
CA PHE A 499 21.21 4.08 -0.64
C PHE A 499 21.45 5.28 0.29
N SER A 500 22.60 5.96 0.18
CA SER A 500 22.79 7.27 0.79
C SER A 500 22.62 8.37 -0.26
N SER A 501 21.46 9.01 -0.27
CA SER A 501 21.33 10.40 -0.73
C SER A 501 21.77 11.34 0.39
#